data_AF-A0A645FAP4-F1
#
_entry.id   AF-A0A645FAP4-F1
#
_cell.length_a   1.000
_cell.length_b   1.000
_cell.length_c   1.000
_cell.angle_alpha   90.00
_cell.angle_beta   90.00
_cell.angle_gamma   90.00
#
_symmetry.space_group_name_H-M   'P 1'
#
loop_
_entity.id
_entity.type
_entity.pdbx_description
1 polymer ?
#
loop_
_entity_poly.entity_id
_entity_poly.type
_entity_poly.pdbx_seq_one_letter_code
_entity_poly.pdbx_strand_id
1 'polypeptide(L)'
;MVEKFRYLSYQPVLANLRDKAEQMRLREVKRALAKLPDISPEERKIMENMSKMIVRKLMRDPMISMNEVTGTSKENFYVDAICGLFKLDPIEESNNNEEKYCYRYARQ
;
A
#
# COMPACT_ATOMS: atom_id res chain seq x y z
N MET A 1 26.72 -0.56 -13.95
CA MET A 1 26.46 0.33 -12.80
C MET A 1 25.19 1.19 -12.98
N VAL A 2 24.29 0.88 -13.93
CA VAL A 2 23.05 1.65 -14.19
C VAL A 2 21.78 0.93 -13.71
N GLU A 3 21.82 -0.39 -13.52
CA GLU A 3 20.66 -1.17 -13.07
C GLU A 3 20.19 -0.82 -11.66
N LYS A 4 21.09 -0.46 -10.74
CA LYS A 4 20.75 -0.19 -9.32
C LYS A 4 19.91 1.07 -9.11
N PHE A 5 19.97 2.04 -10.02
CA PHE A 5 19.21 3.29 -9.92
C PHE A 5 17.79 3.19 -10.47
N ARG A 6 17.52 2.22 -11.37
CA ARG A 6 16.16 1.95 -11.86
C ARG A 6 15.22 1.38 -10.79
N TYR A 7 15.78 0.80 -9.73
CA TYR A 7 14.99 0.28 -8.60
C TYR A 7 14.40 1.39 -7.70
N LEU A 8 14.82 2.65 -7.85
CA LEU A 8 14.45 3.74 -6.94
C LEU A 8 13.21 4.53 -7.38
N SER A 9 12.81 4.50 -8.66
CA SER A 9 11.71 5.33 -9.19
C SER A 9 10.33 4.89 -8.72
N TYR A 10 10.08 3.58 -8.57
CA TYR A 10 8.74 3.02 -8.33
C TYR A 10 8.54 2.38 -6.94
N GLN A 11 9.63 2.21 -6.16
CA GLN A 11 9.54 1.83 -4.75
C GLN A 11 8.56 2.70 -3.93
N PRO A 12 8.47 4.02 -4.16
CA PRO A 12 7.52 4.88 -3.48
C PRO A 12 6.05 4.43 -3.69
N VAL A 13 5.70 3.99 -4.92
CA VAL A 13 4.34 3.55 -5.27
C VAL A 13 3.99 2.21 -4.58
N LEU A 14 4.93 1.26 -4.60
CA LEU A 14 4.74 -0.03 -3.94
C LEU A 14 4.67 0.10 -2.42
N ALA A 15 5.43 1.03 -1.84
CA ALA A 15 5.34 1.38 -0.43
C ALA A 15 3.95 1.93 -0.09
N ASN A 16 3.44 2.91 -0.85
CA ASN A 16 2.11 3.47 -0.66
C ASN A 16 1.01 2.41 -0.78
N LEU A 17 1.13 1.48 -1.73
CA LEU A 17 0.19 0.38 -1.88
C LEU A 17 0.20 -0.55 -0.66
N ARG A 18 1.39 -0.92 -0.18
CA ARG A 18 1.56 -1.76 1.01
C ARG A 18 0.98 -1.08 2.25
N ASP A 19 1.25 0.21 2.43
CA ASP A 19 0.77 0.98 3.57
C ASP A 19 -0.75 1.08 3.54
N LYS A 20 -1.34 1.36 2.37
CA LYS A 20 -2.79 1.35 2.20
C LYS A 20 -3.41 0.00 2.56
N ALA A 21 -2.82 -1.11 2.09
CA ALA A 21 -3.29 -2.45 2.42
C ALA A 21 -3.18 -2.75 3.93
N GLU A 22 -2.10 -2.33 4.58
CA GLU A 22 -1.91 -2.50 6.02
C GLU A 22 -2.90 -1.66 6.84
N GLN A 23 -3.18 -0.43 6.43
CA GLN A 23 -4.20 0.42 7.07
C GLN A 23 -5.60 -0.19 6.95
N MET A 24 -5.94 -0.77 5.78
CA MET A 24 -7.19 -1.51 5.62
C MET A 24 -7.24 -2.72 6.55
N ARG A 25 -6.16 -3.50 6.62
CA ARG A 25 -6.05 -4.67 7.51
C ARG A 25 -6.25 -4.29 8.98
N LEU A 26 -5.54 -3.27 9.46
CA LEU A 26 -5.63 -2.81 10.85
C LEU A 26 -7.04 -2.34 11.19
N ARG A 27 -7.69 -1.61 10.27
CA ARG A 27 -9.07 -1.14 10.43
C ARG A 27 -10.05 -2.30 10.57
N GLU A 28 -9.96 -3.30 9.70
CA GLU A 28 -10.87 -4.45 9.72
C GLU A 28 -10.60 -5.38 10.91
N VAL A 29 -9.34 -5.62 11.28
CA VAL A 29 -9.01 -6.35 12.51
C VAL A 29 -9.56 -5.63 13.73
N LYS A 30 -9.38 -4.31 13.84
CA LYS A 30 -9.94 -3.53 14.95
C LYS A 30 -11.47 -3.64 15.01
N ARG A 31 -12.15 -3.57 13.86
CA ARG A 31 -13.62 -3.73 13.77
C ARG A 31 -14.09 -5.12 14.17
N ALA A 32 -13.36 -6.17 13.77
CA ALA A 32 -13.67 -7.54 14.14
C ALA A 32 -13.48 -7.77 15.64
N LEU A 33 -12.35 -7.33 16.21
CA LEU A 33 -12.05 -7.46 17.63
C LEU A 33 -13.04 -6.67 18.51
N ALA A 34 -13.53 -5.51 18.05
CA ALA A 34 -14.55 -4.75 18.77
C ALA A 34 -15.88 -5.51 18.94
N LYS A 35 -16.14 -6.53 18.12
CA LYS A 35 -17.33 -7.40 18.22
C LYS A 35 -17.10 -8.66 19.06
N LEU A 36 -15.86 -8.86 19.54
CA LEU A 36 -15.44 -10.03 20.30
C LEU A 36 -14.78 -9.58 21.62
N PRO A 37 -15.56 -9.07 22.58
CA PRO A 37 -15.01 -8.48 23.82
C PRO A 37 -14.23 -9.49 24.68
N ASP A 38 -14.59 -10.78 24.62
CA ASP A 38 -14.01 -11.84 25.44
C ASP A 38 -12.95 -12.68 24.69
N ILE A 39 -12.41 -12.18 23.58
CA ILE A 39 -11.42 -12.92 22.78
C ILE A 39 -10.13 -13.17 23.57
N SER A 40 -9.64 -14.41 23.56
CA SER A 40 -8.37 -14.73 24.21
C SER A 40 -7.17 -14.10 23.46
N PRO A 41 -6.03 -13.89 24.14
CA PRO A 41 -4.81 -13.40 23.48
C PRO A 41 -4.33 -14.28 22.31
N GLU A 42 -4.54 -15.60 22.40
CA GLU A 42 -4.13 -16.55 21.37
C GLU A 42 -5.04 -16.45 20.13
N GLU A 43 -6.36 -16.42 20.31
CA GLU A 43 -7.31 -16.23 19.21
C GLU A 43 -7.11 -14.88 18.51
N ARG A 44 -6.83 -13.82 19.28
CA ARG A 44 -6.47 -12.51 18.74
C ARG A 44 -5.23 -12.60 17.84
N LYS A 45 -4.20 -13.32 18.28
CA LYS A 45 -2.96 -13.52 17.51
C LYS A 45 -3.21 -14.33 16.24
N ILE A 46 -4.03 -15.37 16.30
CA ILE A 46 -4.43 -16.17 15.12
C ILE A 46 -5.14 -15.27 14.09
N MET A 47 -6.09 -14.45 14.53
CA MET A 47 -6.81 -13.51 13.66
C MET A 47 -5.87 -12.47 13.03
N GLU A 48 -4.99 -11.87 13.82
CA GLU A 48 -3.98 -10.94 13.32
C GLU A 48 -3.07 -11.60 12.29
N ASN A 49 -2.58 -12.82 12.55
CA ASN A 49 -1.73 -13.56 11.62
C ASN A 49 -2.45 -13.93 10.33
N MET A 50 -3.70 -14.39 10.43
CA MET A 50 -4.54 -14.69 9.28
C MET A 50 -4.72 -13.45 8.41
N SER A 51 -5.05 -12.30 9.01
CA SER A 51 -5.22 -11.04 8.28
C SER A 51 -3.94 -10.61 7.57
N LYS A 52 -2.77 -10.75 8.22
CA LYS A 52 -1.45 -10.46 7.62
C LYS A 52 -1.17 -11.39 6.45
N MET A 53 -1.52 -12.66 6.57
CA MET A 53 -1.32 -13.64 5.51
C MET A 53 -2.19 -13.34 4.28
N ILE A 54 -3.43 -12.90 4.48
CA ILE A 54 -4.31 -12.48 3.38
C ILE A 54 -3.69 -11.29 2.62
N VAL A 55 -3.27 -10.24 3.35
CA VAL A 55 -2.60 -9.09 2.72
C VAL A 55 -1.34 -9.52 1.99
N ARG A 56 -0.49 -10.34 2.61
CA ARG A 56 0.73 -10.84 1.99
C ARG A 56 0.45 -11.61 0.69
N LYS A 57 -0.57 -12.47 0.67
CA LYS A 57 -0.95 -13.24 -0.51
C LYS A 57 -1.48 -12.33 -1.61
N LEU A 58 -2.36 -11.39 -1.28
CA LEU A 58 -2.91 -10.42 -2.23
C LEU A 58 -1.82 -9.53 -2.84
N MET A 59 -0.84 -9.12 -2.02
CA MET A 59 0.24 -8.23 -2.43
C MET A 59 1.35 -8.93 -3.20
N ARG A 60 1.40 -10.26 -3.23
CA ARG A 60 2.49 -11.01 -3.89
C ARG A 60 2.53 -10.70 -5.39
N ASP A 61 1.40 -10.85 -6.07
CA ASP A 61 1.36 -10.74 -7.53
C ASP A 61 1.58 -9.29 -8.00
N PRO A 62 0.95 -8.25 -7.40
CA PRO A 62 1.26 -6.86 -7.74
C PRO A 62 2.74 -6.51 -7.56
N MET A 63 3.39 -7.02 -6.52
CA MET A 63 4.81 -6.77 -6.27
C MET A 63 5.70 -7.46 -7.31
N ILE A 64 5.39 -8.69 -7.69
CA ILE A 64 6.14 -9.43 -8.72
C ILE A 64 5.97 -8.75 -10.07
N SER A 65 4.73 -8.52 -10.50
CA SER A 65 4.44 -7.89 -11.80
C SER A 65 5.06 -6.50 -11.91
N MET A 66 5.08 -5.72 -10.83
CA MET A 66 5.73 -4.41 -10.84
C MET A 66 7.26 -4.52 -11.01
N ASN A 67 7.89 -5.46 -10.30
CA ASN A 67 9.33 -5.69 -10.43
C ASN A 67 9.74 -6.21 -11.82
N GLU A 68 8.87 -6.96 -12.51
CA GLU A 68 9.12 -7.47 -13.86
C GLU A 68 9.08 -6.37 -14.93
N VAL A 69 8.25 -5.33 -14.73
CA VAL A 69 8.11 -4.23 -15.69
C VAL A 69 9.06 -3.06 -15.43
N THR A 70 9.77 -3.07 -14.31
CA THR A 70 10.80 -2.09 -13.95
C THR A 70 11.87 -1.96 -15.03
N GLY A 71 12.16 -0.73 -15.44
CA GLY A 71 13.17 -0.45 -16.45
C GLY A 71 12.78 -0.89 -17.86
N THR A 72 11.53 -1.28 -18.08
CA THR A 72 10.99 -1.53 -19.41
C THR A 72 10.22 -0.30 -19.91
N SER A 73 9.89 -0.27 -21.20
CA SER A 73 9.02 0.78 -21.76
C SER A 73 7.59 0.76 -21.18
N LYS A 74 7.22 -0.30 -20.44
CA LYS A 74 5.90 -0.47 -19.83
C LYS A 74 5.81 0.02 -18.38
N GLU A 75 6.93 0.43 -17.76
CA GLU A 75 6.98 0.82 -16.34
C GLU A 75 5.92 1.88 -16.00
N ASN A 76 5.91 3.00 -16.72
CA ASN A 76 4.98 4.11 -16.45
C ASN A 76 3.51 3.70 -16.56
N PHE A 77 3.17 2.85 -17.55
CA PHE A 77 1.80 2.35 -17.71
C PHE A 77 1.32 1.57 -16.49
N TYR A 78 2.19 0.71 -15.94
CA TYR A 78 1.87 -0.07 -14.74
C TYR A 78 1.82 0.80 -13.48
N VAL A 79 2.71 1.78 -13.35
CA VAL A 79 2.66 2.79 -12.27
C VAL A 79 1.31 3.50 -12.29
N ASP A 80 0.91 4.06 -13.44
CA ASP A 80 -0.33 4.80 -13.58
C ASP A 80 -1.55 3.93 -13.31
N ALA A 81 -1.54 2.67 -13.79
CA ALA A 81 -2.60 1.71 -13.52
C ALA A 81 -2.72 1.40 -12.02
N ILE A 82 -1.63 1.14 -11.31
CA ILE A 82 -1.64 0.87 -9.87
C ILE A 82 -2.10 2.12 -9.10
N CYS A 83 -1.57 3.29 -9.43
CA CYS A 83 -1.97 4.56 -8.81
C CYS A 83 -3.47 4.84 -9.02
N GLY A 84 -3.99 4.60 -10.23
CA GLY A 84 -5.40 4.79 -10.56
C GLY A 84 -6.33 3.78 -9.87
N LEU A 85 -6.02 2.49 -9.96
CA LEU A 85 -6.82 1.40 -9.38
C LEU A 85 -6.90 1.51 -7.87
N PHE A 86 -5.78 1.81 -7.21
CA PHE A 86 -5.71 1.88 -5.76
C PHE A 86 -5.80 3.30 -5.22
N LYS A 87 -6.02 4.33 -6.06
CA LYS A 87 -6.06 5.75 -5.65
C LYS A 87 -4.90 6.07 -4.71
N LEU A 88 -3.68 5.84 -5.19
CA LEU A 88 -2.45 6.15 -4.46
C LEU A 88 -2.02 7.57 -4.81
N ASP A 89 -1.58 8.33 -3.81
CA ASP A 89 -0.99 9.64 -4.08
C ASP A 89 0.41 9.40 -4.68
N PRO A 90 0.72 9.96 -5.86
CA PRO A 90 2.07 9.92 -6.38
C PRO A 90 2.96 10.69 -5.41
N ILE A 91 4.09 10.10 -5.03
CA ILE A 91 5.10 10.80 -4.25
C ILE A 91 5.72 11.82 -5.21
N GLU A 92 5.22 13.05 -5.16
CA GLU A 92 5.90 14.21 -5.77
C GLU A 92 7.33 14.19 -5.21
N GLU A 93 8.33 14.07 -6.10
CA GLU A 93 9.73 14.26 -5.73
C GLU A 93 9.82 15.55 -4.92
N SER A 94 10.36 15.45 -3.72
CA SER A 94 10.54 16.54 -2.79
C SER A 94 11.26 17.72 -3.46
N ASN A 95 10.48 18.69 -3.93
CA ASN A 95 10.87 20.04 -4.26
C ASN A 95 9.64 20.95 -4.16
N ASN A 96 9.48 21.57 -2.98
CA ASN A 96 8.67 22.75 -2.68
C ASN A 96 7.26 22.84 -3.32
N ASN A 97 6.20 22.67 -2.53
CA ASN A 97 5.23 23.74 -2.27
C ASN A 97 4.06 23.31 -1.35
N GLU A 98 3.76 24.20 -0.41
CA GLU A 98 2.92 24.07 0.77
C GLU A 98 1.40 24.11 0.53
N GLU A 99 0.88 23.88 -0.69
CA GLU A 99 -0.50 24.33 -0.98
C GLU A 99 -1.60 23.26 -1.14
N LYS A 100 -1.31 21.95 -1.08
CA LYS A 100 -2.34 20.94 -1.40
C LYS A 100 -2.97 20.19 -0.22
N TYR A 101 -2.57 20.49 1.02
CA TYR A 101 -3.07 19.75 2.20
C TYR A 101 -4.33 20.35 2.87
N CYS A 102 -4.89 21.45 2.37
CA CYS A 102 -5.99 22.14 3.07
C CYS A 102 -7.44 21.74 2.72
N TYR A 103 -7.73 20.89 1.72
CA TYR A 103 -9.13 20.75 1.25
C TYR A 103 -9.85 19.40 1.44
N ARG A 104 -9.25 18.37 2.05
CA ARG A 104 -9.89 17.04 2.11
C ARG A 104 -10.49 16.58 3.44
N TYR A 105 -10.29 17.30 4.54
CA TYR A 105 -10.91 16.96 5.83
C TYR A 105 -11.95 17.97 6.33
N ALA A 106 -12.35 18.93 5.49
CA ALA A 106 -13.38 19.91 5.84
C ALA A 106 -14.82 19.49 5.51
N ARG A 107 -15.07 18.28 4.96
CA ARG A 107 -16.43 17.83 4.66
C ARG A 107 -16.64 16.33 4.87
N GLN A 108 -17.50 16.05 5.86
CA GLN A 108 -18.24 14.82 6.20
C GLN A 108 -17.61 13.88 7.21
#